data_AF-A0A9N7AGM9-F1
#
_entry.id   AF-A0A9N7AGM9-F1
#
_cell.length_a   1.000
_cell.length_b   1.000
_cell.length_c   1.000
_cell.angle_alpha   90.00
_cell.angle_beta   90.00
_cell.angle_gamma   90.00
#
_symmetry.space_group_name_H-M   'P 1'
#
loop_
_entity.id
_entity.type
_entity.pdbx_description
1 polymer ?
#
loop_
_entity_poly.entity_id
_entity_poly.type
_entity_poly.pdbx_seq_one_letter_code
_entity_poly.pdbx_strand_id
1 'polypeptide(L)'
;MDDLETLPADDYPLVGRWLDTDEVGGADDTFNGTIVDARGLDNPEITVGAEGNGGPVAFDPSAVIISPETVVKWVWTAHGHHNVVSDPNAQLGESNRAFSSGEIVERENNLHTEVFDEAGTVLYQCEPHLDLGMKGALVVDSQA
;
A
#
# COMPACT_ATOMS: atom_id res chain seq x y z
N MET A 1 2.13 15.31 -1.38
CA MET A 1 2.41 14.49 -2.58
C MET A 1 1.60 14.97 -3.79
N ASP A 2 1.00 16.17 -3.72
CA ASP A 2 -0.02 16.65 -4.66
C ASP A 2 0.42 16.96 -6.10
N ASP A 3 1.66 16.66 -6.48
CA ASP A 3 2.21 16.89 -7.83
C ASP A 3 2.79 15.61 -8.47
N LEU A 4 2.56 14.43 -7.89
CA LEU A 4 3.01 13.19 -8.50
C LEU A 4 2.05 12.77 -9.63
N GLU A 5 2.64 12.35 -10.75
CA GLU A 5 1.89 11.77 -11.86
C GLU A 5 1.24 10.45 -11.40
N THR A 6 0.16 10.06 -12.08
CA THR A 6 -0.53 8.80 -11.80
C THR A 6 -0.61 7.96 -13.07
N LEU A 7 -0.39 6.66 -12.93
CA LEU A 7 -0.55 5.67 -14.00
C LEU A 7 -1.90 4.96 -13.86
N PRO A 8 -2.52 4.51 -14.97
CA PRO A 8 -3.70 3.67 -14.88
C PRO A 8 -3.35 2.30 -14.29
N ALA A 9 -4.17 1.80 -13.36
CA ALA A 9 -3.96 0.49 -12.75
C ALA A 9 -4.21 -0.68 -13.71
N ASP A 10 -4.86 -0.43 -14.85
CA ASP A 10 -5.09 -1.44 -15.91
C ASP A 10 -3.79 -2.04 -16.46
N ASP A 11 -2.67 -1.29 -16.40
CA ASP A 11 -1.34 -1.78 -16.79
C ASP A 11 -0.75 -2.74 -15.72
N TYR A 12 -1.31 -2.75 -14.52
CA TYR A 12 -0.89 -3.54 -13.37
C TYR A 12 -2.08 -4.30 -12.76
N PRO A 13 -2.63 -5.31 -13.46
CA PRO A 13 -3.94 -5.90 -13.15
C PRO A 13 -4.04 -6.52 -11.75
N LEU A 14 -2.92 -6.94 -11.15
CA LEU A 14 -2.91 -7.46 -9.78
C LEU A 14 -3.22 -6.37 -8.75
N VAL A 15 -2.81 -5.12 -9.00
CA VAL A 15 -3.11 -3.96 -8.15
C VAL A 15 -4.62 -3.70 -8.14
N GLY A 16 -5.22 -3.55 -9.33
CA GLY A 16 -6.66 -3.33 -9.46
C GLY A 16 -7.46 -4.49 -8.84
N ARG A 17 -7.10 -5.74 -9.14
CA ARG A 17 -7.78 -6.90 -8.53
C ARG A 17 -7.67 -6.90 -7.00
N TRP A 18 -6.55 -6.51 -6.43
CA TRP A 18 -6.39 -6.48 -4.98
C TRP A 18 -7.24 -5.39 -4.31
N LEU A 19 -7.22 -4.19 -4.87
CA LEU A 19 -7.83 -3.00 -4.27
C LEU A 19 -9.33 -2.86 -4.57
N ASP A 20 -9.78 -3.22 -5.78
CA ASP A 20 -11.19 -3.04 -6.19
C ASP A 20 -12.12 -4.22 -5.85
N THR A 21 -11.59 -5.34 -5.36
CA THR A 21 -12.38 -6.55 -5.11
C THR A 21 -12.59 -6.85 -3.63
N ASP A 22 -13.69 -7.54 -3.36
CA ASP A 22 -14.06 -8.13 -2.07
C ASP A 22 -13.76 -9.64 -1.99
N GLU A 23 -12.88 -10.15 -2.87
CA GLU A 23 -12.47 -11.57 -2.88
C GLU A 23 -11.77 -11.96 -1.57
N VAL A 24 -10.98 -11.02 -1.04
CA VAL A 24 -10.24 -11.13 0.23
C VAL A 24 -10.37 -9.80 0.96
N GLY A 25 -11.09 -9.74 2.08
CA GLY A 25 -11.39 -8.49 2.76
C GLY A 25 -12.39 -7.61 2.01
N GLY A 26 -12.49 -6.33 2.40
CA GLY A 26 -13.28 -5.32 1.69
C GLY A 26 -12.55 -4.71 0.50
N ALA A 27 -13.26 -4.13 -0.45
CA ALA A 27 -12.64 -3.25 -1.47
C ALA A 27 -12.21 -1.93 -0.82
N ASP A 28 -11.11 -1.35 -1.29
CA ASP A 28 -10.61 -0.05 -0.83
C ASP A 28 -11.35 1.09 -1.52
N ASP A 29 -12.19 1.83 -0.79
CA ASP A 29 -13.02 2.90 -1.36
C ASP A 29 -12.23 4.16 -1.77
N THR A 30 -10.97 4.28 -1.31
CA THR A 30 -10.09 5.37 -1.68
C THR A 30 -9.33 5.12 -2.97
N PHE A 31 -9.27 3.86 -3.42
CA PHE A 31 -8.64 3.53 -4.68
C PHE A 31 -9.52 3.96 -5.85
N ASN A 32 -8.94 4.72 -6.78
CA ASN A 32 -9.65 5.34 -7.90
C ASN A 32 -9.23 4.76 -9.26
N GLY A 33 -8.59 3.59 -9.28
CA GLY A 33 -8.07 2.97 -10.49
C GLY A 33 -6.73 3.56 -10.97
N THR A 34 -6.04 4.34 -10.14
CA THR A 34 -4.74 4.92 -10.48
C THR A 34 -3.65 4.59 -9.45
N ILE A 35 -2.41 4.55 -9.92
CA ILE A 35 -1.21 4.26 -9.13
C ILE A 35 -0.35 5.51 -9.13
N VAL A 36 0.05 5.99 -7.95
CA VAL A 36 0.95 7.14 -7.84
C VAL A 36 2.35 6.77 -8.34
N ASP A 37 2.88 7.54 -9.27
CA ASP A 37 4.24 7.38 -9.78
C ASP A 37 5.26 8.08 -8.87
N ALA A 38 5.95 7.28 -8.06
CA ALA A 38 7.02 7.70 -7.18
C ALA A 38 8.40 7.23 -7.66
N ARG A 39 8.52 6.76 -8.91
CA ARG A 39 9.82 6.39 -9.49
C ARG A 39 10.75 7.61 -9.46
N GLY A 40 12.01 7.38 -9.11
CA GLY A 40 13.02 8.44 -8.95
C GLY A 40 12.91 9.29 -7.69
N LEU A 41 11.95 9.04 -6.79
CA LEU A 41 11.95 9.64 -5.45
C LEU A 41 12.82 8.84 -4.49
N ASP A 42 13.60 9.53 -3.66
CA ASP A 42 14.51 8.85 -2.71
C ASP A 42 13.76 8.08 -1.62
N ASN A 43 12.66 8.64 -1.11
CA ASN A 43 11.93 8.11 0.04
C ASN A 43 10.42 8.44 -0.04
N PRO A 44 9.64 7.78 -0.91
CA PRO A 44 8.20 7.97 -0.94
C PRO A 44 7.57 7.52 0.38
N GLU A 45 6.58 8.29 0.83
CA GLU A 45 5.85 8.08 2.07
C GLU A 45 4.42 7.62 1.78
N ILE A 46 3.95 6.64 2.54
CA ILE A 46 2.57 6.14 2.53
C ILE A 46 2.01 6.41 3.92
N THR A 47 0.95 7.20 3.98
CA THR A 47 0.26 7.49 5.22
C THR A 47 -0.51 6.25 5.69
N VAL A 48 -0.41 5.91 6.97
CA VAL A 48 -1.14 4.82 7.60
C VAL A 48 -2.21 5.39 8.52
N GLY A 49 -3.47 5.06 8.28
CA GLY A 49 -4.62 5.64 9.00
C GLY A 49 -5.09 6.95 8.38
N ALA A 50 -5.07 7.03 7.05
CA ALA A 50 -5.70 8.11 6.28
C ALA A 50 -7.22 7.96 6.27
N GLU A 51 -7.95 9.05 5.98
CA GLU A 51 -9.41 9.01 5.84
C GLU A 51 -9.83 8.20 4.60
N GLY A 52 -10.75 7.25 4.79
CA GLY A 52 -11.18 6.27 3.81
C GLY A 52 -11.84 5.05 4.46
N ASN A 53 -12.59 4.27 3.71
CA ASN A 53 -13.25 3.05 4.18
C ASN A 53 -14.15 3.28 5.41
N GLY A 54 -14.81 4.45 5.45
CA GLY A 54 -15.70 4.86 6.53
C GLY A 54 -15.04 5.43 7.78
N GLY A 55 -13.73 5.71 7.78
CA GLY A 55 -13.02 6.36 8.90
C GLY A 55 -11.53 6.59 8.61
N PRO A 56 -10.64 6.66 9.61
CA PRO A 56 -9.19 6.69 9.39
C PRO A 56 -8.66 5.29 9.06
N VAL A 57 -9.19 4.65 8.00
CA VAL A 57 -9.00 3.23 7.68
C VAL A 57 -8.47 3.05 6.26
N ALA A 58 -7.55 3.91 5.84
CA ALA A 58 -6.91 3.81 4.52
C ALA A 58 -5.40 3.97 4.58
N PHE A 59 -4.74 3.48 3.53
CA PHE A 59 -3.39 3.89 3.17
C PHE A 59 -3.47 5.01 2.14
N ASP A 60 -2.63 6.04 2.26
CA ASP A 60 -2.60 7.13 1.28
C ASP A 60 -1.16 7.40 0.79
N PRO A 61 -0.85 7.15 -0.49
CA PRO A 61 -1.74 6.59 -1.51
C PRO A 61 -2.05 5.10 -1.30
N SER A 62 -3.19 4.63 -1.84
CA SER A 62 -3.54 3.18 -1.87
C SER A 62 -2.56 2.37 -2.71
N ALA A 63 -2.05 2.94 -3.81
CA ALA A 63 -1.11 2.28 -4.71
C ALA A 63 0.01 3.22 -5.14
N VAL A 64 1.24 2.72 -5.15
CA VAL A 64 2.43 3.46 -5.60
C VAL A 64 3.34 2.58 -6.43
N ILE A 65 3.97 3.16 -7.45
CA ILE A 65 5.05 2.55 -8.23
C ILE A 65 6.38 3.23 -7.89
N ILE A 66 7.43 2.45 -7.69
CA ILE A 66 8.77 2.90 -7.29
C ILE A 66 9.84 2.28 -8.18
N SER A 67 11.01 2.91 -8.20
CA SER A 67 12.21 2.31 -8.78
C SER A 67 12.78 1.22 -7.85
N PRO A 68 13.53 0.23 -8.36
CA PRO A 68 14.32 -0.66 -7.51
C PRO A 68 15.25 0.10 -6.57
N GLU A 69 15.60 -0.52 -5.44
CA GLU A 69 16.48 0.02 -4.40
C GLU A 69 15.89 1.25 -3.66
N THR A 70 14.60 1.54 -3.85
CA THR A 70 13.91 2.65 -3.17
C THR A 70 13.53 2.28 -1.74
N VAL A 71 13.72 3.22 -0.81
CA VAL A 71 13.29 3.10 0.59
C VAL A 71 11.88 3.65 0.72
N VAL A 72 10.89 2.78 0.93
CA VAL A 72 9.50 3.20 1.15
C VAL A 72 9.26 3.38 2.64
N LYS A 73 8.54 4.45 3.00
CA LYS A 73 8.19 4.79 4.39
C LYS A 73 6.69 4.68 4.59
N TRP A 74 6.26 3.94 5.61
CA TRP A 74 4.90 4.00 6.12
C TRP A 74 4.89 4.88 7.38
N VAL A 75 4.06 5.92 7.39
CA VAL A 75 4.02 6.93 8.46
C VAL A 75 2.62 6.97 9.07
N TRP A 76 2.51 6.69 10.36
CA TRP A 76 1.22 6.61 11.05
C TRP A 76 0.68 8.00 11.36
N THR A 77 -0.62 8.18 11.14
CA THR A 77 -1.38 9.28 11.73
C THR A 77 -1.60 9.05 13.23
N ALA A 78 -2.21 10.00 13.91
CA ALA A 78 -2.61 9.87 15.31
C ALA A 78 -3.87 9.00 15.50
N HIS A 79 -4.41 8.41 14.44
CA HIS A 79 -5.72 7.77 14.44
C HIS A 79 -5.62 6.27 14.18
N GLY A 80 -6.36 5.51 14.99
CA GLY A 80 -6.60 4.08 14.76
C GLY A 80 -5.44 3.15 15.10
N HIS A 81 -5.76 1.86 15.12
CA HIS A 81 -4.83 0.78 15.45
C HIS A 81 -4.41 0.07 14.17
N HIS A 82 -3.23 0.38 13.66
CA HIS A 82 -2.81 -0.07 12.33
C HIS A 82 -1.49 -0.83 12.32
N ASN A 83 -1.37 -1.74 11.35
CA ASN A 83 -0.12 -2.33 10.93
C ASN A 83 -0.05 -2.37 9.39
N VAL A 84 1.12 -2.74 8.88
CA VAL A 84 1.37 -2.94 7.45
C VAL A 84 1.93 -4.34 7.30
N VAL A 85 1.17 -5.22 6.66
CA VAL A 85 1.56 -6.63 6.49
C VAL A 85 1.37 -7.03 5.04
N SER A 86 2.42 -7.63 4.48
CA SER A 86 2.31 -8.43 3.27
C SER A 86 2.45 -9.91 3.65
N ASP A 87 1.33 -10.63 3.54
CA ASP A 87 1.29 -12.08 3.68
C ASP A 87 0.59 -12.67 2.45
N PRO A 88 1.34 -13.23 1.48
CA PRO A 88 0.76 -13.80 0.27
C PRO A 88 -0.33 -14.85 0.53
N ASN A 89 -0.29 -15.56 1.68
CA ASN A 89 -1.30 -16.58 2.01
C ASN A 89 -2.61 -15.99 2.51
N ALA A 90 -2.58 -14.76 3.06
CA ALA A 90 -3.75 -14.03 3.50
C ALA A 90 -4.29 -13.07 2.43
N GLN A 91 -3.74 -13.15 1.21
CA GLN A 91 -4.00 -12.28 0.06
C GLN A 91 -4.39 -13.14 -1.15
N LEU A 92 -4.06 -12.69 -2.36
CA LEU A 92 -4.35 -13.40 -3.61
C LEU A 92 -3.35 -14.52 -3.95
N GLY A 93 -2.33 -14.77 -3.12
CA GLY A 93 -1.28 -15.75 -3.40
C GLY A 93 -0.26 -15.32 -4.46
N GLU A 94 -0.36 -14.09 -4.97
CA GLU A 94 0.43 -13.58 -6.11
C GLU A 94 1.39 -12.43 -5.71
N SER A 95 1.41 -12.03 -4.43
CA SER A 95 2.34 -11.00 -3.93
C SER A 95 3.79 -11.49 -3.97
N ASN A 96 4.71 -10.70 -4.53
CA ASN A 96 6.10 -11.09 -4.76
C ASN A 96 6.96 -11.19 -3.49
N ARG A 97 6.56 -10.53 -2.40
CA ARG A 97 7.37 -10.43 -1.18
C ARG A 97 6.45 -10.40 0.04
N ALA A 98 6.88 -11.01 1.14
CA ALA A 98 6.24 -10.88 2.45
C ALA A 98 7.03 -9.94 3.36
N PHE A 99 6.34 -9.17 4.20
CA PHE A 99 6.93 -8.32 5.24
C PHE A 99 5.90 -7.95 6.30
N SER A 100 6.33 -7.40 7.43
CA SER A 100 5.44 -6.94 8.50
C SER A 100 6.06 -5.78 9.27
N SER A 101 5.25 -4.76 9.56
CA SER A 101 5.59 -3.69 10.48
C SER A 101 5.60 -4.11 11.95
N GLY A 102 5.25 -5.37 12.26
CA GLY A 102 5.15 -5.91 13.60
C GLY A 102 3.76 -5.73 14.21
N GLU A 103 3.73 -5.43 15.51
CA GLU A 103 2.48 -5.27 16.27
C GLU A 103 1.59 -4.16 15.70
N ILE A 104 0.31 -4.20 16.05
CA ILE A 104 -0.65 -3.15 15.73
C ILE A 104 -0.36 -1.93 16.60
N VAL A 105 -0.17 -0.77 15.97
CA VAL A 105 0.26 0.48 16.62
C VAL A 105 -0.78 1.59 16.45
N GLU A 106 -1.03 2.34 17.52
CA GLU A 106 -1.73 3.63 17.53
C GLU A 106 -0.76 4.67 18.10
N ARG A 107 0.10 5.21 17.24
CA ARG A 107 1.09 6.21 17.62
C ARG A 107 1.40 7.08 16.40
N GLU A 108 1.08 8.36 16.53
CA GLU A 108 1.43 9.37 15.54
C GLU A 108 2.94 9.35 15.27
N ASN A 109 3.30 9.47 13.99
CA ASN A 109 4.69 9.45 13.52
C ASN A 109 5.44 8.14 13.84
N ASN A 110 4.73 7.05 14.14
CA ASN A 110 5.35 5.73 14.03
C ASN A 110 5.82 5.53 12.58
N LEU A 111 7.00 4.96 12.41
CA LEU A 111 7.65 4.81 11.12
C LEU A 111 8.02 3.35 10.90
N HIS A 112 7.60 2.81 9.76
CA HIS A 112 8.09 1.55 9.24
C HIS A 112 8.74 1.79 7.88
N THR A 113 9.86 1.14 7.61
CA THR A 113 10.63 1.31 6.37
C THR A 113 10.95 -0.05 5.78
N GLU A 114 10.79 -0.17 4.47
CA GLU A 114 11.22 -1.34 3.70
C GLU A 114 11.98 -0.89 2.45
N VAL A 115 12.95 -1.71 2.03
CA VAL A 115 13.67 -1.53 0.76
C VAL A 115 13.23 -2.62 -0.20
N PHE A 116 13.03 -2.26 -1.47
CA PHE A 116 12.59 -3.19 -2.50
C PHE A 116 13.53 -3.16 -3.69
N ASP A 117 14.29 -4.25 -3.85
CA ASP A 117 15.32 -4.36 -4.90
C ASP A 117 14.84 -5.15 -6.13
N GLU A 118 13.86 -6.04 -5.94
CA GLU A 118 13.36 -6.94 -6.99
C GLU A 118 12.09 -6.38 -7.64
N ALA A 119 12.05 -6.39 -8.96
CA ALA A 119 10.86 -6.01 -9.72
C ALA A 119 9.68 -6.94 -9.41
N GLY A 120 8.48 -6.36 -9.29
CA GLY A 120 7.28 -7.10 -8.96
C GLY A 120 6.21 -6.26 -8.28
N THR A 121 5.10 -6.90 -7.92
CA THR A 121 4.00 -6.30 -7.18
C THR A 121 3.95 -6.88 -5.77
N VAL A 122 3.90 -6.00 -4.78
CA VAL A 122 3.78 -6.36 -3.37
C VAL A 122 2.45 -5.84 -2.87
N LEU A 123 1.56 -6.75 -2.49
CA LEU A 123 0.27 -6.43 -1.89
C LEU A 123 0.44 -6.34 -0.38
N TYR A 124 -0.20 -5.39 0.27
CA TYR A 124 -0.19 -5.29 1.72
C TYR A 124 -1.57 -4.89 2.26
N GLN A 125 -1.76 -5.13 3.55
CA GLN A 125 -3.00 -4.86 4.28
C GLN A 125 -2.70 -4.40 5.69
N CYS A 126 -3.70 -3.76 6.30
CA CYS A 126 -3.80 -3.67 7.74
C CYS A 126 -4.65 -4.84 8.24
N GLU A 127 -4.05 -5.74 9.04
CA GLU A 127 -4.73 -6.96 9.51
C GLU A 127 -6.07 -6.71 10.23
N PRO A 128 -6.18 -5.80 11.22
CA PRO A 128 -7.46 -5.56 11.91
C PRO A 128 -8.54 -4.92 11.02
N HIS A 129 -8.17 -4.38 9.86
CA HIS A 129 -9.07 -3.60 9.01
C HIS A 129 -9.14 -4.12 7.56
N LEU A 130 -8.65 -5.32 7.30
CA LEU A 130 -8.71 -5.95 5.98
C LEU A 130 -10.17 -6.05 5.49
N ASP A 131 -11.09 -6.47 6.37
CA ASP A 131 -12.52 -6.58 6.05
C ASP A 131 -13.18 -5.23 5.73
N LEU A 132 -12.59 -4.12 6.18
CA LEU A 132 -13.06 -2.78 5.86
C LEU A 132 -12.47 -2.23 4.56
N GLY A 133 -11.45 -2.89 3.99
CA GLY A 133 -10.82 -2.45 2.75
C GLY A 133 -9.48 -1.75 2.93
N MET A 134 -8.89 -1.77 4.14
CA MET A 134 -7.57 -1.16 4.36
C MET A 134 -6.45 -2.00 3.74
N LYS A 135 -6.27 -1.79 2.45
CA LYS A 135 -5.37 -2.50 1.54
C LYS A 135 -4.49 -1.50 0.83
N GLY A 136 -3.30 -1.94 0.45
CA GLY A 136 -2.45 -1.17 -0.44
C GLY A 136 -1.60 -2.05 -1.33
N ALA A 137 -0.97 -1.42 -2.32
CA ALA A 137 -0.10 -2.09 -3.28
C ALA A 137 1.13 -1.25 -3.60
N LEU A 138 2.26 -1.93 -3.75
CA LEU A 138 3.52 -1.35 -4.18
C LEU A 138 4.00 -2.09 -5.43
N VAL A 139 4.29 -1.36 -6.50
CA VAL A 139 4.91 -1.90 -7.71
C VAL A 139 6.37 -1.46 -7.76
N VAL A 140 7.27 -2.39 -7.99
CA VAL A 140 8.69 -2.13 -8.23
C VAL A 140 8.94 -2.32 -9.71
N ASP A 141 9.24 -1.23 -10.41
CA ASP A 141 9.49 -1.24 -11.85
C ASP A 141 10.62 -0.27 -12.22
N SER A 142 11.46 -0.72 -13.15
CA SER A 142 12.57 0.06 -13.70
C SER A 142 12.22 0.74 -15.02
N GLN A 143 11.13 0.34 -15.67
CA GLN A 143 10.67 0.94 -16.92
C GLN A 143 9.75 2.12 -16.64
N ALA A 144 9.84 3.16 -17.48
CA ALA A 144 8.98 4.35 -17.49
C ALA A 144 7.96 4.26 -18.62
#